data_AF-A0A7X5HZ79-F1
#
_entry.id   AF-A0A7X5HZ79-F1
#
_cell.length_a   1.000
_cell.length_b   1.000
_cell.length_c   1.000
_cell.angle_alpha   90.00
_cell.angle_beta   90.00
_cell.angle_gamma   90.00
#
_symmetry.space_group_name_H-M   'P 1'
#
loop_
_entity.id
_entity.type
_entity.pdbx_description
1 polymer ?
#
loop_
_entity_poly.entity_id
_entity_poly.type
_entity_poly.pdbx_seq_one_letter_code
_entity_poly.pdbx_strand_id
1 'polypeptide(L)'
;MENEIKDEQICKCYKIIAPLNGTLGGYITEPMYDDHPEIASFRKYLSDPTVGDYISIRGTSINVYFFKRVSFFMREELLKMERYQKQFKFLNENKLETMSELTAYHKNKSDEMEELIAQRKQLYSERTDENCEEIKKQVSEINSAIRKIRSELRMCKSIYEDAEHIAEKQKQIQSLTQQAEKEVNRDEHKRRSR
;
A
#
# COMPACT_ATOMS: atom_id res chain seq x y z
N MET A 1 -5.68 -8.38 -23.06
CA MET A 1 -4.36 -8.85 -22.61
C MET A 1 -3.77 -8.05 -21.45
N GLU A 2 -3.45 -6.75 -21.57
CA GLU A 2 -2.82 -6.03 -20.42
C GLU A 2 -3.76 -5.83 -19.23
N ASN A 3 -5.06 -5.60 -19.46
CA ASN A 3 -6.06 -5.53 -18.38
C ASN A 3 -6.36 -6.91 -17.77
N GLU A 4 -6.38 -7.98 -18.57
CA GLU A 4 -6.58 -9.35 -18.08
C GLU A 4 -5.44 -9.80 -17.15
N ILE A 5 -4.19 -9.44 -17.45
CA ILE A 5 -3.05 -9.75 -16.57
C ILE A 5 -3.16 -8.97 -15.26
N LYS A 6 -3.58 -7.70 -15.30
CA LYS A 6 -3.78 -6.88 -14.10
C LYS A 6 -4.95 -7.39 -13.24
N ASP A 7 -6.05 -7.81 -13.86
CA ASP A 7 -7.22 -8.41 -13.20
C ASP A 7 -6.91 -9.79 -12.59
N GLU A 8 -6.11 -10.62 -13.27
CA GLU A 8 -5.72 -11.93 -12.77
C GLU A 8 -4.82 -11.83 -11.52
N GLN A 9 -4.03 -10.77 -11.36
CA GLN A 9 -3.20 -10.56 -10.17
C GLN A 9 -4.01 -10.10 -8.96
N ILE A 10 -5.03 -9.25 -9.15
CA ILE A 10 -5.94 -8.89 -8.05
C ILE A 10 -6.72 -10.15 -7.61
N CYS A 11 -7.22 -10.93 -8.57
CA CYS A 11 -7.96 -12.17 -8.29
C CYS A 11 -7.09 -13.29 -7.68
N LYS A 12 -5.81 -13.43 -8.09
CA LYS A 12 -4.86 -14.40 -7.49
C LYS A 12 -4.53 -14.05 -6.04
N CYS A 13 -4.39 -12.77 -5.70
CA CYS A 13 -4.22 -12.33 -4.31
C CYS A 13 -5.47 -12.63 -3.45
N TYR A 14 -6.68 -12.41 -3.97
CA TYR A 14 -7.93 -12.78 -3.31
C TYR A 14 -8.05 -14.30 -3.09
N LYS A 15 -7.68 -15.13 -4.07
CA LYS A 15 -7.72 -16.60 -3.97
C LYS A 15 -6.70 -17.21 -3.02
N ILE A 16 -5.57 -16.55 -2.76
CA ILE A 16 -4.59 -17.02 -1.76
C ILE A 16 -5.16 -16.86 -0.34
N ILE A 17 -6.06 -15.90 -0.12
CA ILE A 17 -6.62 -15.59 1.22
C ILE A 17 -8.01 -16.21 1.42
N ALA A 18 -8.80 -16.43 0.36
CA ALA A 18 -10.12 -17.06 0.44
C ALA A 18 -10.17 -18.46 1.12
N PRO A 19 -9.21 -19.39 0.94
CA PRO A 19 -9.24 -20.67 1.64
C PRO A 19 -8.85 -20.57 3.13
N LEU A 20 -8.35 -19.43 3.62
CA LEU A 20 -8.07 -19.25 5.05
C LEU A 20 -9.32 -18.99 5.89
N ASN A 21 -10.49 -18.79 5.27
CA ASN A 21 -11.77 -18.56 5.97
C ASN A 21 -12.75 -19.74 5.83
N GLY A 22 -12.31 -20.88 5.29
CA GLY A 22 -13.13 -22.07 5.08
C GLY A 22 -12.73 -23.22 5.98
N THR A 23 -13.57 -23.49 7.00
CA THR A 23 -13.61 -24.73 7.79
C THR A 23 -12.36 -25.08 8.60
N LEU A 24 -12.21 -24.45 9.76
CA LEU A 24 -11.93 -25.11 11.03
C LEU A 24 -12.33 -24.12 12.15
N GLY A 25 -13.18 -24.58 13.06
CA GLY A 25 -13.76 -23.74 14.11
C GLY A 25 -12.74 -23.26 15.14
N GLY A 26 -13.03 -22.08 15.69
CA GLY A 26 -12.43 -21.54 16.92
C GLY A 26 -11.19 -20.68 16.68
N TYR A 27 -11.31 -19.40 17.08
CA TYR A 27 -10.26 -18.37 17.12
C TYR A 27 -9.79 -17.97 15.70
N ILE A 28 -10.22 -16.84 15.11
CA ILE A 28 -9.65 -15.51 15.36
C ILE A 28 -10.75 -14.44 15.19
N THR A 29 -11.26 -13.92 16.30
CA THR A 29 -11.79 -12.55 16.36
C THR A 29 -10.82 -11.77 17.21
N GLU A 30 -9.67 -11.46 16.64
CA GLU A 30 -8.66 -10.60 17.27
C GLU A 30 -8.10 -9.69 16.18
N PRO A 31 -8.05 -8.37 16.39
CA PRO A 31 -7.60 -7.42 15.38
C PRO A 31 -6.10 -7.67 15.13
N MET A 32 -5.80 -8.44 14.09
CA MET A 32 -4.43 -8.69 13.66
C MET A 32 -3.76 -7.38 13.25
N TYR A 33 -2.90 -6.89 14.14
CA TYR A 33 -1.68 -6.12 13.87
C TYR A 33 -1.77 -4.65 13.43
N ASP A 34 -2.55 -3.81 14.11
CA ASP A 34 -2.36 -2.34 13.98
C ASP A 34 -2.00 -1.63 15.31
N ASP A 35 -2.33 -2.19 16.49
CA ASP A 35 -2.15 -1.51 17.79
C ASP A 35 -1.13 -2.16 18.75
N HIS A 36 -0.24 -3.05 18.26
CA HIS A 36 0.78 -3.64 19.13
C HIS A 36 1.94 -2.64 19.34
N PRO A 37 2.26 -2.24 20.59
CA PRO A 37 3.28 -1.23 20.88
C PRO A 37 4.68 -1.60 20.36
N GLU A 38 4.95 -2.89 20.18
CA GLU A 38 6.22 -3.40 19.62
C GLU A 38 6.36 -3.13 18.10
N ILE A 39 5.26 -3.00 17.36
CA ILE A 39 5.29 -2.74 15.91
C ILE A 39 5.49 -1.24 15.63
N ALA A 40 4.88 -0.39 16.46
CA ALA A 40 5.12 1.06 16.43
C ALA A 40 6.60 1.41 16.73
N SER A 41 7.20 0.67 17.65
CA SER A 41 8.64 0.71 17.92
C SER A 41 9.45 0.40 16.66
N PHE A 42 9.15 -0.71 15.97
CA PHE A 42 9.83 -1.12 14.74
C PHE A 42 9.73 -0.08 13.60
N ARG A 43 8.57 0.58 13.46
CA ARG A 43 8.30 1.62 12.44
C ARG A 43 9.20 2.84 12.58
N LYS A 44 9.49 3.27 13.82
CA LYS A 44 10.40 4.39 14.12
C LYS A 44 11.85 4.09 13.72
N TYR A 45 12.27 2.83 13.80
CA TYR A 45 13.64 2.40 13.47
C TYR A 45 13.92 2.23 11.97
N LEU A 46 12.87 2.15 11.12
CA LEU A 46 13.03 2.05 9.67
C LEU A 46 13.27 3.41 8.99
N SER A 47 12.86 4.51 9.62
CA SER A 47 12.95 5.87 9.06
C SER A 47 14.22 6.64 9.41
N ASP A 48 14.95 6.27 10.48
CA ASP A 48 16.11 7.02 10.98
C ASP A 48 17.44 6.26 10.75
N PRO A 49 18.29 6.65 9.77
CA PRO A 49 19.61 6.07 9.56
C PRO A 49 20.72 6.65 10.46
N THR A 50 20.43 7.69 11.26
CA THR A 50 21.42 8.50 11.99
C THR A 50 21.49 8.27 13.49
N VAL A 51 20.80 7.27 14.05
CA VAL A 51 21.06 6.84 15.43
C VAL A 51 22.32 5.96 15.44
N GLY A 52 23.45 6.58 15.08
CA GLY A 52 24.78 6.13 15.39
C GLY A 52 25.11 6.58 16.81
N ASP A 53 25.36 5.58 17.66
CA ASP A 53 26.24 5.59 18.83
C ASP A 53 26.65 6.96 19.39
N TYR A 54 25.98 7.39 20.46
CA TYR A 54 26.59 8.29 21.44
C TYR A 54 26.70 7.58 22.78
N ILE A 55 27.92 7.14 23.09
CA ILE A 55 28.33 6.70 24.42
C ILE A 55 28.52 7.96 25.27
N SER A 56 27.64 8.21 26.25
CA SER A 56 27.94 9.12 27.35
C SER A 56 28.41 8.30 28.55
N ILE A 57 29.73 8.30 28.79
CA ILE A 57 30.35 7.64 29.93
C ILE A 57 30.13 8.51 31.17
N ARG A 58 29.02 8.29 31.89
CA ARG A 58 28.94 8.51 33.35
C ARG A 58 27.95 7.52 33.99
N GLY A 59 28.49 6.35 34.39
CA GLY A 59 28.15 5.76 35.68
C GLY A 59 26.88 4.94 35.87
N THR A 60 26.11 4.58 34.83
CA THR A 60 24.96 3.67 35.00
C THR A 60 24.77 2.77 33.78
N SER A 61 24.44 1.52 34.06
CA SER A 61 24.35 0.36 33.16
C SER A 61 23.79 0.68 31.77
N ILE A 62 24.65 0.64 30.75
CA ILE A 62 24.22 0.73 29.36
C ILE A 62 23.70 -0.65 28.95
N ASN A 63 22.39 -0.77 28.82
CA ASN A 63 21.78 -1.92 28.16
C ASN A 63 22.02 -1.76 26.65
N VAL A 64 23.11 -2.32 26.15
CA VAL A 64 23.45 -2.31 24.71
C VAL A 64 22.55 -3.32 24.03
N TYR A 65 21.36 -2.88 23.62
CA TYR A 65 20.57 -3.64 22.67
C TYR A 65 21.30 -3.67 21.33
N PHE A 66 22.01 -4.77 21.07
CA PHE A 66 22.65 -5.06 19.80
C PHE A 66 21.58 -5.26 18.72
N PHE A 67 21.01 -4.17 18.20
CA PHE A 67 20.13 -4.24 17.05
C PHE A 67 20.97 -4.39 15.79
N LYS A 68 21.02 -5.62 15.29
CA LYS A 68 21.65 -5.98 14.02
C LYS A 68 21.01 -5.13 12.92
N ARG A 69 21.79 -4.26 12.26
CA ARG A 69 21.27 -3.42 11.17
C ARG A 69 20.69 -4.32 10.08
N VAL A 70 19.38 -4.22 9.86
CA VAL A 70 18.72 -4.81 8.70
C VAL A 70 19.38 -4.23 7.45
N SER A 71 19.79 -5.09 6.50
CA SER A 71 20.43 -4.66 5.27
C SER A 71 19.53 -3.71 4.50
N PHE A 72 20.12 -2.78 3.74
CA PHE A 72 19.37 -1.81 2.94
C PHE A 72 18.31 -2.50 2.06
N PHE A 73 18.69 -3.59 1.41
CA PHE A 73 17.80 -4.42 0.59
C PHE A 73 16.56 -4.90 1.39
N MET A 74 16.78 -5.46 2.59
CA MET A 74 15.66 -5.95 3.40
C MET A 74 14.75 -4.82 3.89
N ARG A 75 15.27 -3.62 4.15
CA ARG A 75 14.44 -2.47 4.52
C ARG A 75 13.50 -2.06 3.39
N GLU A 76 13.99 -2.01 2.15
CA GLU A 76 13.15 -1.71 1.00
C GLU A 76 12.05 -2.75 0.80
N GLU A 77 12.37 -4.04 0.96
CA GLU A 77 11.36 -5.11 0.85
C GLU A 77 10.30 -5.03 1.95
N LEU A 78 10.68 -4.70 3.19
CA LEU A 78 9.73 -4.48 4.29
C LEU A 78 8.80 -3.29 4.01
N LEU A 79 9.33 -2.19 3.47
CA LEU A 79 8.52 -1.03 3.08
C LEU A 79 7.54 -1.35 1.93
N LYS A 80 7.97 -2.16 0.95
CA LYS A 80 7.08 -2.65 -0.11
C LYS A 80 5.97 -3.53 0.46
N MET A 81 6.31 -4.46 1.37
CA MET A 81 5.35 -5.32 2.02
C MET A 81 4.30 -4.52 2.80
N GLU A 82 4.71 -3.54 3.60
CA GLU A 82 3.77 -2.67 4.35
C GLU A 82 2.87 -1.88 3.39
N ARG A 83 3.42 -1.39 2.28
CA ARG A 83 2.64 -0.70 1.24
C ARG A 83 1.59 -1.62 0.63
N TYR A 84 1.96 -2.84 0.24
CA TYR A 84 1.04 -3.81 -0.35
C TYR A 84 -0.03 -4.28 0.63
N GLN A 85 0.29 -4.44 1.91
CA GLN A 85 -0.71 -4.75 2.94
C GLN A 85 -1.78 -3.66 3.06
N LYS A 86 -1.38 -2.38 3.07
CA LYS A 86 -2.32 -1.25 3.09
C LYS A 86 -3.20 -1.20 1.86
N GLN A 87 -2.63 -1.42 0.68
CA GLN A 87 -3.38 -1.48 -0.59
C GLN A 87 -4.36 -2.64 -0.60
N PHE A 88 -3.95 -3.81 -0.13
CA PHE A 88 -4.81 -4.98 -0.04
C PHE A 88 -5.97 -4.75 0.93
N LYS A 89 -5.70 -4.21 2.11
CA LYS A 89 -6.74 -3.85 3.10
C LYS A 89 -7.76 -2.89 2.48
N PHE A 90 -7.30 -1.87 1.77
CA PHE A 90 -8.16 -0.93 1.06
C PHE A 90 -9.04 -1.59 -0.01
N LEU A 91 -8.46 -2.47 -0.84
CA LEU A 91 -9.21 -3.19 -1.87
C LEU A 91 -10.27 -4.10 -1.25
N ASN A 92 -9.93 -4.80 -0.16
CA ASN A 92 -10.83 -5.70 0.54
C ASN A 92 -11.98 -4.98 1.26
N GLU A 93 -11.68 -3.86 1.94
CA GLU A 93 -12.69 -3.03 2.61
C GLU A 93 -13.74 -2.49 1.62
N ASN A 94 -13.31 -2.15 0.40
CA ASN A 94 -14.17 -1.64 -0.67
C ASN A 94 -14.71 -2.73 -1.61
N LYS A 95 -14.38 -4.02 -1.37
CA LYS A 95 -14.76 -5.17 -2.21
C LYS A 95 -14.43 -4.98 -3.69
N LEU A 96 -13.24 -4.45 -3.95
CA LEU A 96 -12.72 -4.23 -5.28
C LEU A 96 -11.87 -5.44 -5.68
N GLU A 97 -12.30 -6.16 -6.71
CA GLU A 97 -11.64 -7.38 -7.21
C GLU A 97 -11.03 -7.17 -8.61
N THR A 98 -11.52 -6.19 -9.36
CA THR A 98 -11.15 -5.97 -10.77
C THR A 98 -10.59 -4.55 -10.98
N MET A 99 -9.67 -4.37 -11.93
CA MET A 99 -9.18 -3.04 -12.33
C MET A 99 -10.29 -2.14 -12.86
N SER A 100 -11.28 -2.71 -13.55
CA SER A 100 -12.47 -1.99 -14.01
C SER A 100 -13.26 -1.42 -12.83
N GLU A 101 -13.43 -2.19 -11.76
CA GLU A 101 -14.12 -1.75 -10.54
C GLU A 101 -13.33 -0.66 -9.81
N LEU A 102 -12.00 -0.79 -9.72
CA LEU A 102 -11.14 0.25 -9.17
C LEU A 102 -11.26 1.57 -9.97
N THR A 103 -11.41 1.47 -11.29
CA THR A 103 -11.56 2.64 -12.18
C THR A 103 -12.91 3.30 -12.00
N ALA A 104 -13.98 2.51 -11.91
CA ALA A 104 -15.30 3.00 -11.59
C ALA A 104 -15.34 3.65 -10.20
N TYR A 105 -14.72 3.02 -9.19
CA TYR A 105 -14.58 3.57 -7.85
C TYR A 105 -13.85 4.92 -7.85
N HIS A 106 -12.70 4.99 -8.54
CA HIS A 106 -11.94 6.22 -8.68
C HIS A 106 -12.79 7.34 -9.30
N LYS A 107 -13.52 7.04 -10.38
CA LYS A 107 -14.41 8.02 -11.03
C LYS A 107 -15.50 8.49 -10.08
N ASN A 108 -16.23 7.57 -9.45
CA ASN A 108 -17.31 7.91 -8.51
C ASN A 108 -16.81 8.80 -7.36
N LYS A 109 -15.63 8.50 -6.81
CA LYS A 109 -15.01 9.31 -5.75
C LYS A 109 -14.51 10.67 -6.24
N SER A 110 -14.07 10.75 -7.50
CA SER A 110 -13.73 12.04 -8.13
C SER A 110 -14.98 12.92 -8.25
N ASP A 111 -16.09 12.34 -8.73
CA ASP A 111 -17.37 13.04 -8.89
C ASP A 111 -17.91 13.50 -7.51
N GLU A 112 -17.88 12.63 -6.50
CA GLU A 112 -18.26 12.97 -5.10
C GLU A 112 -17.41 14.12 -4.53
N MET A 113 -16.11 14.14 -4.83
CA MET A 113 -15.22 15.23 -4.42
C MET A 113 -15.59 16.55 -5.11
N GLU A 114 -15.94 16.53 -6.39
CA GLU A 114 -16.37 17.73 -7.12
C GLU A 114 -17.69 18.29 -6.57
N GLU A 115 -18.64 17.42 -6.23
CA GLU A 115 -19.90 17.80 -5.58
C GLU A 115 -19.64 18.48 -4.22
N LEU A 116 -18.78 17.92 -3.37
CA LEU A 116 -18.41 18.53 -2.08
C LEU A 116 -17.70 19.87 -2.26
N ILE A 117 -16.87 20.02 -3.29
CA ILE A 117 -16.22 21.30 -3.60
C ILE A 117 -17.27 22.33 -4.03
N ALA A 118 -18.27 21.94 -4.81
CA ALA A 118 -19.38 22.81 -5.21
C ALA A 118 -20.22 23.24 -4.00
N GLN A 119 -20.59 22.29 -3.13
CA GLN A 119 -21.31 22.58 -1.87
C GLN A 119 -20.53 23.56 -0.98
N ARG A 120 -19.22 23.34 -0.81
CA ARG A 120 -18.38 24.27 -0.04
C ARG A 120 -18.36 25.67 -0.62
N LYS A 121 -18.35 25.81 -1.95
CA LYS A 121 -18.41 27.12 -2.62
C LYS A 121 -19.76 27.81 -2.37
N GLN A 122 -20.86 27.07 -2.42
CA GLN A 122 -22.20 27.58 -2.11
C GLN A 122 -22.30 28.10 -0.67
N LEU A 123 -21.77 27.34 0.30
CA LEU A 123 -21.72 27.79 1.70
C LEU A 123 -20.94 29.09 1.90
N TYR A 124 -19.87 29.31 1.12
CA TYR A 124 -19.15 30.58 1.18
C TYR A 124 -19.95 31.74 0.59
N SER A 125 -20.78 31.51 -0.44
CA SER A 125 -21.66 32.55 -0.99
C SER A 125 -22.84 32.90 -0.08
N GLU A 126 -23.30 31.97 0.75
CA GLU A 126 -24.40 32.16 1.71
C GLU A 126 -23.94 32.80 3.03
N ARG A 127 -22.64 33.07 3.16
CA ARG A 127 -22.04 33.59 4.39
C ARG A 127 -22.47 35.01 4.67
N THR A 128 -23.23 35.16 5.76
CA THR A 128 -23.58 36.45 6.39
C THR A 128 -22.93 36.55 7.77
N ASP A 129 -22.81 37.75 8.34
CA ASP A 129 -22.18 37.98 9.65
C ASP A 129 -22.87 37.22 10.80
N GLU A 130 -24.19 37.02 10.72
CA GLU A 130 -24.98 36.30 11.73
C GLU A 130 -24.74 34.78 11.72
N ASN A 131 -24.57 34.17 10.54
CA ASN A 131 -24.42 32.72 10.37
C ASN A 131 -22.95 32.27 10.26
N CYS A 132 -22.02 33.16 10.58
CA CYS A 132 -20.59 32.97 10.34
C CYS A 132 -20.01 31.74 11.07
N GLU A 133 -20.41 31.49 12.31
CA GLU A 133 -19.89 30.36 13.10
C GLU A 133 -20.48 29.01 12.68
N GLU A 134 -21.73 28.99 12.22
CA GLU A 134 -22.39 27.77 11.76
C GLU A 134 -21.82 27.32 10.39
N ILE A 135 -21.64 28.27 9.47
CA ILE A 135 -21.01 28.02 8.16
C ILE A 135 -19.56 27.55 8.33
N LYS A 136 -18.79 28.10 9.28
CA LYS A 136 -17.43 27.62 9.58
C LYS A 136 -17.42 26.15 9.99
N LYS A 137 -18.38 25.71 10.81
CA LYS A 137 -18.50 24.30 11.22
C LYS A 137 -18.81 23.40 10.03
N GLN A 138 -19.81 23.75 9.22
CA GLN A 138 -20.18 23.01 8.01
C GLN A 138 -19.01 22.92 7.00
N VAL A 139 -18.30 24.03 6.76
CA VAL A 139 -17.11 24.04 5.90
C VAL A 139 -15.99 23.16 6.45
N SER A 140 -15.81 23.12 7.78
CA SER A 140 -14.84 22.23 8.42
C SER A 140 -15.19 20.76 8.18
N GLU A 141 -16.47 20.40 8.33
CA GLU A 141 -16.97 19.05 8.06
C GLU A 141 -16.76 18.65 6.59
N ILE A 142 -17.11 19.52 5.63
CA ILE A 142 -16.86 19.28 4.20
C ILE A 142 -15.36 19.12 3.93
N ASN A 143 -14.51 19.97 4.51
CA ASN A 143 -13.06 19.84 4.35
C ASN A 143 -12.55 18.50 4.90
N SER A 144 -13.13 17.98 5.99
CA SER A 144 -12.79 16.67 6.54
C SER A 144 -13.19 15.54 5.59
N ALA A 145 -14.37 15.62 4.98
CA ALA A 145 -14.83 14.66 3.97
C ALA A 145 -13.93 14.68 2.72
N ILE A 146 -13.62 15.87 2.19
CA ILE A 146 -12.70 16.04 1.05
C ILE A 146 -11.32 15.42 1.36
N ARG A 147 -10.81 15.56 2.59
CA ARG A 147 -9.52 14.95 2.98
C ARG A 147 -9.57 13.43 2.92
N LYS A 148 -10.67 12.81 3.38
CA LYS A 148 -10.87 11.35 3.30
C LYS A 148 -10.87 10.89 1.85
N ILE A 149 -11.70 11.51 1.00
CA ILE A 149 -11.79 11.16 -0.43
C ILE A 149 -10.44 11.33 -1.13
N ARG A 150 -9.70 12.41 -0.86
CA ARG A 150 -8.34 12.58 -1.42
C ARG A 150 -7.39 11.46 -1.00
N SER A 151 -7.50 10.95 0.22
CA SER A 151 -6.68 9.82 0.69
C SER A 151 -7.02 8.56 -0.09
N GLU A 152 -8.31 8.29 -0.32
CA GLU A 152 -8.78 7.14 -1.09
C GLU A 152 -8.35 7.22 -2.57
N LEU A 153 -8.48 8.40 -3.20
CA LEU A 153 -8.03 8.62 -4.58
C LEU A 153 -6.51 8.44 -4.71
N ARG A 154 -5.73 8.90 -3.73
CA ARG A 154 -4.27 8.65 -3.68
C ARG A 154 -3.95 7.18 -3.54
N MET A 155 -4.73 6.43 -2.75
CA MET A 155 -4.57 4.99 -2.61
C MET A 155 -4.85 4.28 -3.95
N CYS A 156 -5.95 4.63 -4.62
CA CYS A 156 -6.27 4.12 -5.95
C CYS A 156 -5.11 4.36 -6.92
N LYS A 157 -4.58 5.60 -6.98
CA LYS A 157 -3.44 5.95 -7.82
C LYS A 157 -2.20 5.10 -7.51
N SER A 158 -1.87 4.94 -6.23
CA SER A 158 -0.73 4.11 -5.80
C SER A 158 -0.89 2.66 -6.23
N ILE A 159 -2.11 2.12 -6.20
CA ILE A 159 -2.41 0.75 -6.65
C ILE A 159 -2.18 0.63 -8.17
N TYR A 160 -2.62 1.61 -8.97
CA TYR A 160 -2.35 1.62 -10.41
C TYR A 160 -0.85 1.62 -10.73
N GLU A 161 -0.11 2.52 -10.09
CA GLU A 161 1.34 2.64 -10.28
C GLU A 161 2.05 1.32 -9.89
N ASP A 162 1.69 0.73 -8.75
CA ASP A 162 2.26 -0.55 -8.33
C ASP A 162 1.87 -1.72 -9.25
N ALA A 163 0.64 -1.77 -9.74
CA ALA A 163 0.20 -2.80 -10.69
C ALA A 163 0.99 -2.73 -12.00
N GLU A 164 1.28 -1.53 -12.50
CA GLU A 164 2.12 -1.32 -13.68
C GLU A 164 3.57 -1.76 -13.43
N HIS A 165 4.16 -1.33 -12.32
CA HIS A 165 5.52 -1.73 -11.96
C HIS A 165 5.68 -3.25 -11.78
N ILE A 166 4.68 -3.92 -11.18
CA ILE A 166 4.68 -5.38 -11.04
C ILE A 166 4.62 -6.04 -12.42
N ALA A 167 3.75 -5.57 -13.31
CA ALA A 167 3.62 -6.11 -14.67
C ALA A 167 4.90 -5.94 -15.49
N GLU A 168 5.57 -4.78 -15.39
CA GLU A 168 6.86 -4.54 -16.05
C GLU A 168 7.95 -5.48 -15.55
N LYS A 169 8.07 -5.64 -14.23
CA LYS A 169 9.04 -6.58 -13.63
C LYS A 169 8.77 -8.02 -14.04
N GLN A 170 7.51 -8.42 -14.13
CA GLN A 170 7.14 -9.76 -14.63
C GLN A 170 7.60 -9.96 -16.07
N LYS A 171 7.36 -8.99 -16.96
CA LYS A 171 7.85 -9.03 -18.35
C LYS A 171 9.38 -9.13 -18.42
N GLN A 172 10.10 -8.39 -17.57
CA GLN A 172 11.56 -8.45 -17.48
C GLN A 172 12.07 -9.80 -16.99
N ILE A 173 11.45 -10.36 -15.94
CA ILE A 173 11.83 -11.69 -15.42
C ILE A 173 11.62 -12.73 -16.52
N GLN A 174 10.47 -12.72 -17.19
CA GLN A 174 10.16 -13.66 -18.27
C GLN A 174 11.20 -13.63 -19.40
N SER A 175 11.60 -12.43 -19.84
CA SER A 175 12.61 -12.30 -20.91
C SER A 175 13.99 -12.80 -20.48
N LEU A 176 14.39 -12.54 -19.23
CA LEU A 176 15.64 -13.04 -18.66
C LEU A 176 15.64 -14.58 -18.55
N THR A 177 14.54 -15.17 -18.09
CA THR A 177 14.40 -16.65 -18.06
C THR A 177 14.52 -17.26 -19.45
N GLN A 178 13.85 -16.68 -20.46
CA GLN A 178 13.94 -17.18 -21.84
C GLN A 178 15.36 -17.04 -22.41
N GLN A 179 16.08 -15.98 -22.06
CA GLN A 179 17.49 -15.82 -22.47
C GLN A 179 18.38 -16.86 -21.81
N ALA A 180 18.23 -17.08 -20.50
CA ALA A 180 18.97 -18.09 -19.76
C ALA A 180 18.72 -19.51 -20.32
N GLU A 181 17.48 -19.87 -20.63
CA GLU A 181 17.14 -21.15 -21.26
C GLU A 181 17.80 -21.32 -22.64
N LYS A 182 17.81 -20.26 -23.46
CA LYS A 182 18.49 -20.27 -24.76
C LYS A 182 20.01 -20.39 -24.64
N GLU A 183 20.61 -19.80 -23.60
CA GLU A 183 22.04 -19.96 -23.31
C GLU A 183 22.37 -21.38 -22.88
N VAL A 184 21.61 -21.95 -21.95
CA VAL A 184 21.77 -23.33 -21.51
C VAL A 184 21.65 -24.31 -22.68
N ASN A 185 20.63 -24.16 -23.53
CA ASN A 185 20.45 -25.01 -24.71
C ASN A 185 21.61 -24.89 -25.72
N ARG A 186 22.14 -23.67 -25.93
CA ARG A 186 23.30 -23.44 -26.80
C ARG A 186 24.55 -24.11 -26.25
N ASP A 187 24.78 -24.01 -24.94
CA ASP A 187 25.95 -24.61 -24.30
C ASP A 187 25.84 -26.14 -24.23
N GLU A 188 24.63 -26.67 -24.05
CA GLU A 188 24.37 -28.10 -24.13
C GLU A 188 24.63 -28.65 -25.54
N HIS A 189 24.15 -27.97 -26.60
CA HIS A 189 24.45 -28.36 -27.98
C HIS A 189 25.96 -28.39 -28.25
N LYS A 190 26.72 -27.39 -27.79
CA LYS A 190 28.19 -27.36 -27.91
C LYS A 190 28.88 -28.52 -27.17
N ARG A 191 28.33 -28.95 -26.02
CA ARG A 191 28.87 -30.10 -25.26
C ARG A 191 28.63 -31.42 -25.97
N ARG A 192 27.47 -31.60 -26.61
CA ARG A 192 27.10 -32.84 -27.32
C ARG A 192 27.82 -33.01 -28.67
N SER A 193 28.34 -31.93 -29.25
CA SER A 193 29.07 -31.94 -30.52
C SER A 193 30.60 -32.05 -30.39
N ARG A 194 31.12 -32.28 -29.17
CA ARG A 194 32.54 -32.59 -28.89
C ARG A 194 32.70 -34.07 -28.63
#